data_AF-S4Y1F0-F1
#
_entry.id   AF-S4Y1F0-F1
#
_cell.length_a   1.000
_cell.length_b   1.000
_cell.length_c   1.000
_cell.angle_alpha   90.00
_cell.angle_beta   90.00
_cell.angle_gamma   90.00
#
_symmetry.space_group_name_H-M   'P 1'
#
loop_
_entity.id
_entity.type
_entity.pdbx_description
1 polymer ?
#
loop_
_entity_poly.entity_id
_entity_poly.type
_entity_poly.pdbx_seq_one_letter_code
_entity_poly.pdbx_strand_id
1 'polypeptide(L)'
;MTGDEIIQAILSEQYVFLHYTDAEGLNGILHDGVIHQDYKGVVYLTQEPMTQAQAHTNIFIGATTHSGRASHVLVLRLDSGLPIRRLADYEFSVDQNIKLHQHEVLYAGLNPF
;
A
#
# COMPACT_ATOMS: atom_id res chain seq x y z
N MET A 1 1.32 1.10 -14.68
CA MET A 1 0.29 0.05 -14.80
C MET A 1 -1.07 0.70 -14.82
N THR A 2 -2.01 0.16 -15.59
CA THR A 2 -3.44 0.52 -15.50
C THR A 2 -4.08 -0.16 -14.29
N GLY A 3 -5.32 0.23 -13.93
CA GLY A 3 -6.07 -0.45 -12.88
C GLY A 3 -6.26 -1.94 -13.15
N ASP A 4 -6.60 -2.31 -14.39
CA ASP A 4 -6.78 -3.71 -14.80
C ASP A 4 -5.49 -4.53 -14.67
N GLU A 5 -4.34 -3.96 -15.05
CA GLU A 5 -3.04 -4.63 -14.91
C GLU A 5 -2.69 -4.90 -13.44
N ILE A 6 -3.03 -3.96 -12.53
CA ILE A 6 -2.82 -4.13 -11.09
C ILE A 6 -3.73 -5.22 -10.54
N ILE A 7 -5.02 -5.23 -10.94
CA ILE A 7 -5.96 -6.29 -10.55
C ILE A 7 -5.44 -7.66 -10.97
N GLN A 8 -4.98 -7.79 -12.23
CA GLN A 8 -4.42 -9.05 -12.71
C GLN A 8 -3.18 -9.48 -11.92
N ALA A 9 -2.27 -8.54 -11.60
CA ALA A 9 -1.09 -8.84 -10.79
C ALA A 9 -1.48 -9.43 -9.42
N ILE A 10 -2.42 -8.80 -8.70
CA ILE A 10 -2.92 -9.29 -7.40
C ILE A 10 -3.54 -10.68 -7.53
N LEU A 11 -4.38 -10.92 -8.54
CA LEU A 11 -5.06 -12.20 -8.73
C LEU A 11 -4.10 -13.33 -9.12
N SER A 12 -3.04 -13.01 -9.86
CA SER A 12 -2.07 -13.99 -10.33
C SER A 12 -1.01 -14.35 -9.29
N GLU A 13 -0.78 -13.49 -8.30
CA GLU A 13 0.34 -13.61 -7.37
C GLU A 13 -0.06 -13.31 -5.94
N GLN A 14 0.19 -14.27 -5.05
CA GLN A 14 -0.23 -14.21 -3.66
C GLN A 14 0.43 -13.07 -2.85
N TYR A 15 1.55 -12.52 -3.31
CA TYR A 15 2.37 -11.56 -2.56
C TYR A 15 2.42 -10.16 -3.17
N VAL A 16 1.45 -9.82 -4.02
CA VAL A 16 1.28 -8.45 -4.52
C VAL A 16 0.38 -7.68 -3.57
N PHE A 17 0.86 -6.53 -3.09
CA PHE A 17 0.18 -5.66 -2.15
C PHE A 17 0.21 -4.20 -2.60
N LEU A 18 -0.80 -3.45 -2.15
CA LEU A 18 -0.98 -2.03 -2.36
C LEU A 18 -0.71 -1.30 -1.05
N HIS A 19 0.05 -0.21 -1.14
CA HIS A 19 0.21 0.76 -0.08
C HIS A 19 -0.35 2.10 -0.56
N TYR A 20 -1.50 2.49 -0.01
CA TYR A 20 -2.13 3.77 -0.33
C TYR A 20 -1.46 4.92 0.42
N THR A 21 -1.24 6.01 -0.30
CA THR A 21 -0.58 7.21 0.21
C THR A 21 -1.10 8.45 -0.53
N ASP A 22 -0.45 9.59 -0.32
CA ASP A 22 -0.65 10.82 -1.08
C ASP A 22 0.63 11.17 -1.86
N ALA A 23 0.63 12.32 -2.56
CA ALA A 23 1.77 12.73 -3.37
C ALA A 23 3.04 12.96 -2.53
N GLU A 24 2.90 13.54 -1.34
CA GLU A 24 4.02 13.83 -0.44
C GLU A 24 4.59 12.54 0.14
N GLY A 25 3.72 11.65 0.61
CA GLY A 25 4.09 10.34 1.13
C GLY A 25 4.74 9.46 0.07
N LEU A 26 4.23 9.44 -1.16
CA LEU A 26 4.88 8.73 -2.27
C LEU A 26 6.29 9.27 -2.53
N ASN A 27 6.44 10.61 -2.60
CA ASN A 27 7.75 11.22 -2.84
C ASN A 27 8.74 10.91 -1.71
N GLY A 28 8.32 10.96 -0.45
CA GLY A 28 9.14 10.57 0.69
C GLY A 28 9.59 9.11 0.62
N ILE A 29 8.66 8.19 0.35
CA ILE A 29 8.95 6.76 0.21
C ILE A 29 9.97 6.50 -0.91
N LEU A 30 9.81 7.15 -2.07
CA LEU A 30 10.72 6.98 -3.20
C LEU A 30 12.09 7.63 -2.94
N HIS A 31 12.14 8.75 -2.20
CA HIS A 31 13.39 9.39 -1.80
C HIS A 31 14.18 8.53 -0.81
N ASP A 32 13.52 8.03 0.23
CA ASP A 32 14.14 7.24 1.28
C ASP A 32 14.39 5.78 0.85
N GLY A 33 13.64 5.31 -0.15
CA GLY A 33 13.62 3.92 -0.59
C GLY A 33 13.01 2.98 0.45
N VAL A 34 12.16 3.51 1.34
CA VAL A 34 11.60 2.78 2.50
C VAL A 34 10.16 3.23 2.75
N ILE A 35 9.28 2.27 3.05
CA ILE A 35 7.99 2.55 3.68
C ILE A 35 8.18 2.42 5.18
N HIS A 36 8.09 3.56 5.86
CA HIS A 36 8.25 3.64 7.30
C HIS A 36 7.00 3.16 8.02
N GLN A 37 7.22 2.48 9.15
CA GLN A 37 6.17 2.20 10.13
C GLN A 37 5.53 3.50 10.59
N ASP A 38 4.23 3.46 10.83
CA ASP A 38 3.51 4.57 11.45
C ASP A 38 3.82 4.69 12.96
N TYR A 39 3.10 5.57 13.65
CA TYR A 39 3.25 5.77 15.09
C TYR A 39 2.88 4.54 15.94
N LYS A 40 2.19 3.53 15.37
CA LYS A 40 1.88 2.25 16.01
C LYS A 40 2.95 1.19 15.72
N GLY A 41 3.99 1.53 14.97
CA GLY A 41 5.03 0.59 14.61
C GLY A 41 4.58 -0.41 13.54
N VAL A 42 3.69 -0.03 12.60
CA VAL A 42 3.27 -0.91 11.51
C VAL A 42 3.23 -0.22 10.17
N VAL A 43 3.48 -0.98 9.10
CA VAL A 43 3.16 -0.59 7.72
C VAL A 43 1.87 -1.28 7.32
N TYR A 44 0.88 -0.50 6.84
CA TYR A 44 -0.40 -1.01 6.37
C TYR A 44 -0.37 -1.30 4.87
N LEU A 45 -0.97 -2.41 4.47
CA LEU A 45 -1.04 -2.91 3.11
C LEU A 45 -2.45 -3.41 2.82
N THR A 46 -2.81 -3.53 1.54
CA THR A 46 -4.04 -4.18 1.11
C THR A 46 -3.82 -4.99 -0.15
N GLN A 47 -4.69 -5.96 -0.40
CA GLN A 47 -4.80 -6.63 -1.71
C GLN A 47 -6.08 -6.21 -2.43
N GLU A 48 -6.81 -5.22 -1.90
CA GLU A 48 -8.05 -4.75 -2.50
C GLU A 48 -7.86 -3.39 -3.19
N PRO A 49 -7.99 -3.37 -4.53
CA PRO A 49 -8.12 -2.15 -5.31
C PRO A 49 -9.32 -1.32 -4.87
N MET A 50 -9.07 -0.04 -4.57
CA MET A 50 -10.08 0.88 -4.08
C MET A 50 -9.85 2.26 -4.67
N THR A 51 -10.96 2.89 -5.06
CA THR A 51 -10.99 4.35 -5.28
C THR A 51 -10.55 5.06 -4.01
N GLN A 52 -10.11 6.30 -4.16
CA GLN A 52 -9.79 7.15 -3.01
C GLN A 52 -10.92 7.23 -1.97
N ALA A 53 -12.17 7.34 -2.44
CA ALA A 53 -13.34 7.41 -1.57
C ALA A 53 -13.57 6.11 -0.78
N GLN A 54 -13.45 4.95 -1.45
CA GLN A 54 -13.59 3.65 -0.81
C GLN A 54 -12.48 3.41 0.22
N ALA A 55 -11.23 3.74 -0.10
CA ALA A 55 -10.12 3.62 0.84
C ALA A 55 -10.34 4.48 2.09
N HIS A 56 -10.88 5.70 1.92
CA HIS A 56 -11.23 6.54 3.07
C HIS A 56 -12.30 5.92 3.97
N THR A 57 -13.32 5.30 3.39
CA THR A 57 -14.41 4.66 4.13
C THR A 57 -14.03 3.33 4.75
N ASN A 58 -13.20 2.53 4.08
CA ASN A 58 -12.96 1.13 4.45
C ASN A 58 -11.65 0.93 5.23
N ILE A 59 -10.63 1.75 4.95
CA ILE A 59 -9.27 1.60 5.51
C ILE A 59 -8.97 2.78 6.45
N PHE A 60 -9.24 4.01 6.03
CA PHE A 60 -8.93 5.21 6.83
C PHE A 60 -10.10 5.69 7.71
N ILE A 61 -11.03 4.81 8.06
CA ILE A 61 -12.24 5.19 8.79
C ILE A 61 -11.89 5.86 10.13
N GLY A 62 -12.45 7.05 10.38
CA GLY A 62 -12.21 7.83 11.59
C GLY A 62 -10.84 8.55 11.65
N ALA A 63 -9.97 8.36 10.66
CA ALA A 63 -8.68 9.04 10.58
C ALA A 63 -8.83 10.38 9.82
N THR A 64 -9.33 11.41 10.51
CA THR A 64 -9.60 12.74 9.92
C THR A 64 -8.36 13.40 9.29
N THR A 65 -7.16 13.06 9.76
CA THR A 65 -5.87 13.52 9.23
C THR A 65 -5.45 12.83 7.93
N HIS A 66 -6.18 11.81 7.47
CA HIS A 66 -5.87 11.02 6.28
C HIS A 66 -6.74 11.39 5.08
N SER A 67 -7.47 12.52 5.16
CA SER A 67 -8.16 13.09 4.01
C SER A 67 -7.18 13.34 2.87
N GLY A 68 -7.50 12.91 1.65
CA GLY A 68 -6.60 13.05 0.50
C GLY A 68 -5.60 11.89 0.29
N ARG A 69 -5.46 10.98 1.26
CA ARG A 69 -4.71 9.72 1.07
C ARG A 69 -5.46 8.76 0.15
N ALA A 70 -4.75 7.78 -0.40
CA ALA A 70 -5.17 6.96 -1.54
C ALA A 70 -5.37 7.72 -2.87
N SER A 71 -4.88 8.95 -2.97
CA SER A 71 -4.70 9.61 -4.28
C SER A 71 -3.51 9.01 -5.04
N HIS A 72 -2.59 8.38 -4.31
CA HIS A 72 -1.41 7.70 -4.84
C HIS A 72 -1.30 6.30 -4.23
N VAL A 73 -0.61 5.42 -4.95
CA VAL A 73 -0.42 4.03 -4.53
C VAL A 73 0.96 3.53 -4.94
N LEU A 74 1.56 2.72 -4.07
CA LEU A 74 2.64 1.81 -4.45
C LEU A 74 2.09 0.39 -4.55
N VAL A 75 2.43 -0.30 -5.62
CA VAL A 75 2.16 -1.73 -5.83
C VAL A 75 3.47 -2.47 -5.73
N LEU A 76 3.54 -3.40 -4.78
CA LEU A 76 4.77 -4.09 -4.40
C LEU A 76 4.53 -5.58 -4.48
N ARG A 77 5.48 -6.30 -5.10
CA ARG A 77 5.63 -7.74 -4.88
C ARG A 77 6.59 -7.93 -3.72
N LEU A 78 6.06 -8.44 -2.61
CA LEU A 78 6.79 -8.65 -1.37
C LEU A 78 7.38 -10.05 -1.29
N ASP A 79 8.54 -10.18 -0.63
CA ASP A 79 9.13 -11.49 -0.38
C ASP A 79 8.30 -12.27 0.63
N SER A 80 8.21 -13.59 0.44
CA SER A 80 7.46 -14.50 1.32
C SER A 80 7.99 -14.57 2.77
N GLY A 81 9.16 -13.98 3.04
CA GLY A 81 9.78 -13.94 4.37
C GLY A 81 9.28 -12.83 5.29
N LEU A 82 8.49 -11.87 4.77
CA LEU A 82 7.91 -10.81 5.61
C LEU A 82 6.77 -11.36 6.49
N PRO A 83 6.71 -10.99 7.79
CA PRO A 83 5.66 -11.43 8.69
C PRO A 83 4.35 -10.67 8.47
N ILE A 84 3.77 -10.79 7.27
CA ILE A 84 2.52 -10.11 6.88
C ILE A 84 1.35 -10.71 7.66
N ARG A 85 0.61 -9.89 8.40
CA ARG A 85 -0.58 -10.31 9.18
C ARG A 85 -1.83 -9.63 8.69
N ARG A 86 -2.89 -10.39 8.41
CA ARG A 86 -4.22 -9.84 8.14
C ARG A 86 -4.81 -9.29 9.44
N LEU A 87 -5.17 -8.01 9.46
CA LEU A 87 -5.77 -7.32 10.60
C LEU A 87 -7.29 -7.28 10.51
N ALA A 88 -7.80 -6.99 9.32
CA ALA A 88 -9.22 -6.83 9.02
C ALA A 88 -9.51 -7.31 7.60
N ASP A 89 -10.73 -7.09 7.11
CA ASP A 89 -11.12 -7.64 5.81
C ASP A 89 -10.26 -7.13 4.66
N TYR A 90 -9.81 -5.88 4.74
CA TYR A 90 -9.08 -5.17 3.70
C TYR A 90 -7.66 -4.76 4.09
N GLU A 91 -7.22 -5.04 5.32
CA GLU A 91 -5.96 -4.53 5.85
C GLU A 91 -5.03 -5.65 6.28
N PHE A 92 -3.80 -5.55 5.81
CA PHE A 92 -2.64 -6.32 6.24
C PHE A 92 -1.65 -5.38 6.91
N SER A 93 -0.82 -5.93 7.80
CA SER A 93 0.24 -5.19 8.48
C SER A 93 1.56 -5.93 8.46
N VAL A 94 2.63 -5.14 8.47
CA VAL A 94 4.01 -5.58 8.67
C VAL A 94 4.58 -4.77 9.84
N ASP A 95 5.12 -5.45 10.86
CA ASP A 95 5.69 -4.85 12.08
C ASP A 95 7.17 -4.46 11.92
N GLN A 96 7.55 -4.09 10.70
CA GLN A 96 8.86 -3.54 10.35
C GLN A 96 8.76 -2.61 9.14
N ASN A 97 9.75 -1.73 8.97
CA ASN A 97 9.88 -0.94 7.75
C ASN A 97 10.04 -1.86 6.52
N ILE A 98 9.47 -1.46 5.39
CA ILE A 98 9.61 -2.18 4.12
C ILE A 98 10.64 -1.44 3.27
N LYS A 99 11.81 -2.05 3.05
CA LYS A 99 12.87 -1.47 2.21
C LYS A 99 12.63 -1.82 0.76
N LEU A 100 12.39 -0.82 -0.10
CA LEU A 100 11.98 -1.06 -1.48
C LEU A 100 13.02 -1.85 -2.29
N HIS A 101 14.32 -1.66 -2.03
CA HIS A 101 15.38 -2.39 -2.75
C HIS A 101 15.44 -3.90 -2.44
N GLN A 102 14.73 -4.36 -1.41
CA GLN A 102 14.61 -5.78 -1.08
C GLN A 102 13.40 -6.43 -1.75
N HIS A 103 12.60 -5.65 -2.47
CA HIS A 103 11.34 -6.06 -3.05
C HIS A 103 11.22 -5.52 -4.48
N GLU A 104 10.20 -5.95 -5.19
CA GLU A 104 9.94 -5.44 -6.53
C GLU A 104 8.80 -4.43 -6.49
N VAL A 105 9.11 -3.20 -6.93
CA VAL A 105 8.11 -2.14 -7.11
C VAL A 105 7.52 -2.27 -8.51
N LEU A 106 6.29 -2.80 -8.59
CA LEU A 106 5.58 -3.00 -9.85
C LEU A 106 5.00 -1.68 -10.39
N TYR A 107 4.52 -0.83 -9.48
CA TYR A 107 3.96 0.47 -9.81
C TYR A 107 4.09 1.45 -8.65
N ALA A 108 4.28 2.73 -8.96
CA ALA A 108 4.30 3.82 -7.99
C ALA A 108 3.79 5.08 -8.68
N GLY A 109 2.65 5.62 -8.24
CA GLY A 109 2.04 6.76 -8.93
C GLY A 109 0.64 7.09 -8.47
N LEU A 110 -0.10 7.81 -9.32
CA LEU A 110 -1.51 8.12 -9.12
C LEU A 110 -2.33 6.83 -8.94
N ASN A 111 -3.31 6.87 -8.04
CA ASN A 111 -4.25 5.77 -7.90
C ASN A 111 -5.09 5.63 -9.19
N PRO A 112 -5.01 4.50 -9.92
CA PRO A 112 -5.74 4.34 -11.17
C PRO A 112 -7.19 3.88 -10.99
N PHE A 113 -7.67 3.75 -9.74
CA PHE A 113 -9.01 3.30 -9.38
C PHE A 113 -9.96 4.47 -9.08
#